data_AF-A0A7X7YHS4-F1
#
_entry.id   AF-A0A7X7YHS4-F1
#
_cell.length_a   1.000
_cell.length_b   1.000
_cell.length_c   1.000
_cell.angle_alpha   90.00
_cell.angle_beta   90.00
_cell.angle_gamma   90.00
#
_symmetry.space_group_name_H-M   'P 1'
#
loop_
_entity.id
_entity.type
_entity.pdbx_description
1 polymer ?
#
loop_
_entity_poly.entity_id
_entity_poly.type
_entity_poly.pdbx_seq_one_letter_code
_entity_poly.pdbx_strand_id
1 'polypeptide(L)'
;SQYLLTWHTTHDLGRTDLPEPYWAGQRTLYVTSKDLKQFSDPPRKLFAWDLATIDTIVRRVGDRYYAIVKDERYPSLDWPTGKTIRICSAPSLLGPYSEPTAPISPNFREAPTLIPSPDGKAWYLYYEQYPGVAYGLSVAESLDGPWFQPAGNQRPDWDKYSVTPKARHGSMIPISRKQYDAIRAGFSLQTTP
;
A
#
# COMPACT_ATOMS: atom_id res chain seq x y z
N SER A 1 -3.17 9.90 -21.98
CA SER A 1 -2.97 9.35 -20.64
C SER A 1 -2.92 7.84 -20.71
N GLN A 2 -2.20 7.19 -19.78
CA GLN A 2 -2.14 5.73 -19.65
C GLN A 2 -2.47 5.36 -18.21
N TYR A 3 -3.38 4.41 -18.03
CA TYR A 3 -3.76 3.81 -16.76
C TYR A 3 -3.04 2.49 -16.59
N LEU A 4 -2.65 2.21 -15.34
CA LEU A 4 -2.15 0.92 -14.88
C LEU A 4 -3.23 0.31 -13.98
N LEU A 5 -3.77 -0.84 -14.38
CA LEU A 5 -4.66 -1.63 -13.53
C LEU A 5 -3.86 -2.80 -12.97
N THR A 6 -3.86 -2.96 -11.65
CA THR A 6 -3.16 -4.03 -10.96
C THR A 6 -4.12 -4.89 -10.15
N TRP A 7 -3.85 -6.18 -10.07
CA TRP A 7 -4.48 -7.12 -9.14
C TRP A 7 -3.45 -8.17 -8.74
N HIS A 8 -3.78 -9.01 -7.77
CA HIS A 8 -2.93 -10.12 -7.37
C HIS A 8 -3.68 -11.43 -7.50
N THR A 9 -2.94 -12.48 -7.84
CA THR A 9 -3.46 -13.84 -7.85
C THR A 9 -2.36 -14.83 -7.52
N THR A 10 -2.76 -15.94 -6.92
CA THR A 10 -1.82 -17.01 -6.57
C THR A 10 -1.33 -17.71 -7.83
N HIS A 11 -0.03 -17.88 -7.93
CA HIS A 11 0.58 -18.72 -8.95
C HIS A 11 0.88 -20.07 -8.32
N ASP A 12 0.70 -21.14 -9.10
CA ASP A 12 1.04 -22.49 -8.65
C ASP A 12 2.54 -22.57 -8.33
N LEU A 13 2.83 -22.89 -7.07
CA LEU A 13 4.19 -23.07 -6.58
C LEU A 13 4.67 -24.53 -6.75
N GLY A 14 3.81 -25.42 -7.24
CA GLY A 14 4.03 -26.86 -7.20
C GLY A 14 4.03 -27.40 -5.78
N ARG A 15 4.68 -28.55 -5.57
CA ARG A 15 4.83 -29.15 -4.24
C ARG A 15 5.76 -28.27 -3.39
N THR A 16 5.25 -27.79 -2.26
CA THR A 16 5.95 -26.87 -1.38
C THR A 16 5.64 -27.15 0.09
N ASP A 17 6.59 -26.82 0.96
CA ASP A 17 6.50 -26.83 2.42
C ASP A 17 6.31 -25.43 3.03
N LEU A 18 6.11 -24.42 2.18
CA LEU A 18 5.96 -23.05 2.66
C LEU A 18 4.73 -22.90 3.56
N PRO A 19 4.84 -22.12 4.65
CA PRO A 19 3.67 -21.71 5.40
C PRO A 19 2.75 -20.90 4.50
N GLU A 20 1.48 -21.30 4.44
CA GLU A 20 0.43 -20.67 3.62
C GLU A 20 0.74 -20.61 2.10
N PRO A 21 0.81 -21.76 1.39
CA PRO A 21 1.20 -21.80 -0.03
C PRO A 21 0.37 -20.88 -0.94
N TYR A 22 -0.93 -20.78 -0.69
CA TYR A 22 -1.83 -19.88 -1.43
C TYR A 22 -1.38 -18.41 -1.35
N TRP A 23 -0.98 -17.96 -0.16
CA TRP A 23 -0.54 -16.59 0.10
C TRP A 23 0.89 -16.36 -0.38
N ALA A 24 1.78 -17.34 -0.20
CA ALA A 24 3.14 -17.30 -0.74
C ALA A 24 3.18 -17.25 -2.28
N GLY A 25 2.16 -17.78 -2.95
CA GLY A 25 2.03 -17.78 -4.40
C GLY A 25 1.56 -16.45 -5.01
N GLN A 26 1.13 -15.48 -4.21
CA GLN A 26 0.55 -14.24 -4.72
C GLN A 26 1.55 -13.42 -5.56
N ARG A 27 1.16 -12.99 -6.76
CA ARG A 27 1.96 -12.06 -7.58
C ARG A 27 1.07 -10.94 -8.10
N THR A 28 1.62 -9.73 -8.13
CA THR A 28 0.94 -8.57 -8.72
C THR A 28 1.03 -8.67 -10.24
N LEU A 29 -0.13 -8.82 -10.86
CA LEU A 29 -0.32 -8.72 -12.29
C LEU A 29 -0.77 -7.32 -12.67
N TYR A 30 -0.56 -6.96 -13.93
CA TYR A 30 -1.05 -5.71 -14.47
C TYR A 30 -1.53 -5.84 -15.91
N VAL A 31 -2.38 -4.89 -16.27
CA VAL A 31 -2.68 -4.48 -17.65
C VAL A 31 -2.64 -2.96 -17.74
N THR A 32 -2.51 -2.44 -18.96
CA THR A 32 -2.60 -1.01 -19.22
C THR A 32 -3.84 -0.67 -20.04
N SER A 33 -4.32 0.54 -19.89
CA SER A 33 -5.45 1.06 -20.66
C SER A 33 -5.26 2.54 -20.96
N LYS A 34 -5.85 3.04 -22.05
CA LYS A 34 -5.93 4.49 -22.30
C LYS A 34 -7.24 5.10 -21.82
N ASP A 35 -8.27 4.28 -21.56
CA ASP A 35 -9.65 4.71 -21.36
C ASP A 35 -10.42 3.96 -20.24
N LEU A 36 -9.78 3.02 -19.56
CA LEU A 36 -10.36 2.11 -18.55
C LEU A 36 -11.50 1.22 -19.10
N LYS A 37 -11.58 1.04 -20.42
CA LYS A 37 -12.55 0.16 -21.08
C LYS A 37 -11.87 -0.94 -21.86
N GLN A 38 -10.82 -0.60 -22.60
CA GLN A 38 -9.99 -1.56 -23.34
C GLN A 38 -8.67 -1.76 -22.61
N PHE A 39 -8.28 -3.01 -22.43
CA PHE A 39 -7.08 -3.38 -21.68
C PHE A 39 -6.10 -4.14 -22.56
N SER A 40 -4.80 -3.96 -22.31
CA SER A 40 -3.76 -4.72 -22.96
C SER A 40 -3.83 -6.20 -22.59
N ASP A 41 -3.64 -7.09 -23.55
CA ASP A 41 -3.62 -8.54 -23.39
C ASP A 41 -2.27 -9.10 -23.92
N PRO A 42 -1.67 -10.14 -23.31
CA PRO A 42 -2.06 -10.78 -22.06
C PRO A 42 -1.66 -9.97 -20.81
N PRO A 43 -2.31 -10.23 -19.65
CA PRO A 43 -1.81 -9.81 -18.34
C PRO A 43 -0.36 -10.24 -18.11
N ARG A 44 0.39 -9.41 -17.39
CA ARG A 44 1.81 -9.67 -17.09
C ARG A 44 2.10 -9.45 -15.62
N LYS A 45 3.10 -10.14 -15.07
CA LYS A 45 3.63 -9.81 -13.75
C LYS A 45 4.27 -8.41 -13.80
N LEU A 46 3.95 -7.57 -12.83
CA LEU A 46 4.53 -6.22 -12.75
C LEU A 46 6.00 -6.27 -12.30
N PHE A 47 6.32 -7.26 -11.49
CA PHE A 47 7.64 -7.43 -10.90
C PHE A 47 8.32 -8.69 -11.42
N ALA A 48 9.62 -8.59 -11.68
CA ALA A 48 10.45 -9.71 -12.13
C ALA A 48 11.01 -10.55 -10.96
N TRP A 49 11.05 -9.97 -9.76
CA TRP A 49 11.54 -10.62 -8.55
C TRP A 49 10.52 -11.62 -7.98
N ASP A 50 11.02 -12.56 -7.17
CA ASP A 50 10.22 -13.64 -6.61
C ASP A 50 9.83 -13.35 -5.15
N LEU A 51 8.83 -12.49 -4.99
CA LEU A 51 8.26 -12.13 -3.69
C LEU A 51 6.74 -12.21 -3.77
N ALA A 52 6.12 -12.73 -2.72
CA ALA A 52 4.68 -12.77 -2.62
C ALA A 52 4.13 -11.35 -2.45
N THR A 53 3.34 -10.86 -3.40
CA THR A 53 2.86 -9.47 -3.40
C THR A 53 1.37 -9.37 -3.47
N ILE A 54 0.83 -8.54 -2.58
CA ILE A 54 -0.54 -8.03 -2.67
C ILE A 54 -0.56 -6.52 -2.39
N ASP A 55 -1.74 -5.92 -2.47
CA ASP A 55 -2.03 -4.52 -2.13
C ASP A 55 -1.06 -3.50 -2.73
N THR A 56 -0.65 -3.76 -3.98
CA THR A 56 0.34 -2.92 -4.67
C THR A 56 -0.27 -1.59 -5.08
N ILE A 57 0.41 -0.50 -4.72
CA ILE A 57 0.13 0.83 -5.25
C ILE A 57 1.35 1.35 -6.02
N VAL A 58 1.11 2.02 -7.15
CA VAL A 58 2.15 2.70 -7.93
C VAL A 58 1.91 4.21 -7.91
N ARG A 59 2.97 4.97 -7.68
CA ARG A 59 2.97 6.43 -7.63
C ARG A 59 4.14 7.00 -8.42
N ARG A 60 3.86 8.01 -9.23
CA ARG A 60 4.91 8.81 -9.88
C ARG A 60 5.28 9.95 -8.96
N VAL A 61 6.57 10.08 -8.64
CA VAL A 61 7.11 11.20 -7.86
C VAL A 61 8.35 11.70 -8.60
N GLY A 62 8.30 12.96 -9.05
CA GLY A 62 9.31 13.50 -9.97
C GLY A 62 9.34 12.74 -11.29
N ASP A 63 10.54 12.31 -11.67
CA ASP A 63 10.83 11.51 -12.87
C ASP A 63 10.80 10.00 -12.63
N ARG A 64 10.55 9.56 -11.39
CA ARG A 64 10.55 8.15 -10.99
C ARG A 64 9.16 7.63 -10.68
N TYR A 65 9.03 6.32 -10.76
CA TYR A 65 7.87 5.56 -10.28
C TYR A 65 8.29 4.79 -9.03
N TYR A 66 7.43 4.81 -8.01
CA TYR A 66 7.58 4.05 -6.80
C TYR A 66 6.42 3.07 -6.68
N ALA A 67 6.73 1.81 -6.41
CA ALA A 67 5.73 0.82 -6.05
C ALA A 67 5.86 0.51 -4.56
N ILE A 68 4.73 0.59 -3.86
CA ILE A 68 4.60 0.19 -2.46
C ILE A 68 3.81 -1.12 -2.47
N VAL A 69 4.37 -2.14 -1.83
CA VAL A 69 3.89 -3.52 -1.91
C VAL A 69 3.81 -4.12 -0.52
N LYS A 70 2.81 -4.97 -0.28
CA LYS A 70 2.80 -5.86 0.87
C LYS A 70 3.55 -7.15 0.53
N ASP A 71 4.56 -7.48 1.33
CA ASP A 71 5.23 -8.78 1.36
C ASP A 71 4.30 -9.80 2.03
N GLU A 72 3.65 -10.65 1.24
CA GLU A 72 2.60 -11.55 1.74
C GLU A 72 3.14 -12.87 2.33
N ARG A 73 4.46 -13.07 2.32
CA ARG A 73 5.07 -14.27 2.89
C ARG A 73 4.79 -14.32 4.39
N TYR A 74 4.48 -15.52 4.89
CA TYR A 74 4.33 -15.73 6.31
C TYR A 74 5.68 -15.52 7.03
N PRO A 75 5.73 -14.82 8.18
CA PRO A 75 6.99 -14.59 8.87
C PRO A 75 7.60 -15.91 9.37
N SER A 76 8.85 -16.17 9.01
CA SER A 76 9.60 -17.37 9.39
C SER A 76 11.06 -17.01 9.67
N LEU A 77 11.91 -18.00 9.96
CA LEU A 77 13.36 -17.78 10.05
C LEU A 77 13.97 -17.34 8.72
N ASP A 78 13.41 -17.80 7.59
CA ASP A 78 13.84 -17.40 6.25
C ASP A 78 13.31 -16.03 5.85
N TRP A 79 12.12 -15.67 6.35
CA TRP A 79 11.47 -14.38 6.10
C TRP A 79 11.07 -13.69 7.40
N PRO A 80 12.05 -13.20 8.19
CA PRO A 80 11.77 -12.58 9.48
C PRO A 80 10.86 -11.35 9.36
N THR A 81 10.82 -10.74 8.17
CA THR A 81 10.05 -9.53 7.89
C THR A 81 8.85 -9.79 6.95
N GLY A 82 8.28 -11.00 6.94
CA GLY A 82 7.04 -11.30 6.21
C GLY A 82 5.85 -10.46 6.69
N LYS A 83 4.79 -10.35 5.89
CA LYS A 83 3.60 -9.51 6.17
C LYS A 83 3.94 -8.03 6.44
N THR A 84 4.98 -7.49 5.80
CA THR A 84 5.39 -6.08 5.92
C THR A 84 5.07 -5.29 4.66
N ILE A 85 5.10 -3.97 4.77
CA ILE A 85 5.09 -3.08 3.61
C ILE A 85 6.53 -2.79 3.20
N ARG A 86 6.79 -2.79 1.89
CA ARG A 86 8.09 -2.44 1.28
C ARG A 86 7.88 -1.46 0.14
N ILE A 87 8.96 -0.81 -0.28
CA ILE A 87 8.97 0.11 -1.43
C ILE A 87 10.08 -0.27 -2.41
N CYS A 88 9.83 -0.10 -3.69
CA CYS A 88 10.83 -0.15 -4.76
C CYS A 88 10.58 0.96 -5.76
N SER A 89 11.54 1.22 -6.65
CA SER A 89 11.43 2.30 -7.64
C SER A 89 11.88 1.89 -9.03
N ALA A 90 11.41 2.62 -10.03
CA ALA A 90 11.66 2.39 -11.44
C ALA A 90 11.78 3.73 -12.22
N PRO A 91 12.50 3.76 -13.34
CA PRO A 91 12.52 4.90 -14.25
C PRO A 91 11.25 5.01 -15.11
N SER A 92 10.43 3.94 -15.17
CA SER A 92 9.20 3.92 -15.97
C SER A 92 8.05 3.22 -15.24
N LEU A 93 6.82 3.50 -15.65
CA LEU A 93 5.59 2.97 -15.03
C LEU A 93 5.59 1.43 -14.91
N LEU A 94 6.17 0.75 -15.91
CA LEU A 94 6.18 -0.71 -16.01
C LEU A 94 7.53 -1.32 -15.61
N GLY A 95 8.41 -0.54 -14.99
CA GLY A 95 9.72 -1.00 -14.56
C GLY A 95 10.88 -0.67 -15.53
N PRO A 96 12.01 -1.38 -15.42
CA PRO A 96 12.28 -2.37 -14.39
C PRO A 96 12.25 -1.74 -13.00
N TYR A 97 11.59 -2.39 -12.04
CA TYR A 97 11.61 -1.98 -10.64
C TYR A 97 12.86 -2.55 -9.96
N SER A 98 13.46 -1.75 -9.08
CA SER A 98 14.54 -2.21 -8.20
C SER A 98 14.07 -3.35 -7.28
N GLU A 99 15.03 -4.00 -6.63
CA GLU A 99 14.71 -4.84 -5.47
C GLU A 99 13.96 -4.01 -4.40
N PRO A 100 12.97 -4.59 -3.71
CA PRO A 100 12.31 -3.96 -2.58
C PRO A 100 13.29 -3.63 -1.44
N THR A 101 13.08 -2.49 -0.79
CA THR A 101 13.87 -2.09 0.38
C THR A 101 13.66 -3.02 1.58
N ALA A 102 14.41 -2.75 2.65
CA ALA A 102 14.01 -3.16 3.99
C ALA A 102 12.56 -2.71 4.30
N PRO A 103 11.85 -3.40 5.21
CA PRO A 103 10.49 -3.04 5.58
C PRO A 103 10.34 -1.59 6.01
N ILE A 104 9.25 -0.96 5.57
CA ILE A 104 8.85 0.40 5.97
C ILE A 104 7.64 0.39 6.92
N SER A 105 7.25 -0.80 7.39
CA SER A 105 6.28 -1.05 8.44
C SER A 105 6.76 -2.21 9.33
N PRO A 106 6.18 -2.38 10.54
CA PRO A 106 6.27 -3.65 11.26
C PRO A 106 5.65 -4.80 10.45
N ASN A 107 5.92 -6.04 10.87
CA ASN A 107 5.20 -7.22 10.38
C ASN A 107 3.70 -7.08 10.63
N PHE A 108 2.93 -7.95 9.97
CA PHE A 108 1.49 -8.07 10.18
C PHE A 108 0.76 -6.77 9.85
N ARG A 109 1.13 -6.17 8.70
CA ARG A 109 0.54 -4.96 8.13
C ARG A 109 0.11 -5.17 6.68
N GLU A 110 -0.95 -4.49 6.28
CA GLU A 110 -1.55 -4.63 4.95
C GLU A 110 -2.20 -3.33 4.46
N ALA A 111 -2.79 -3.38 3.25
CA ALA A 111 -3.57 -2.28 2.69
C ALA A 111 -2.87 -0.89 2.77
N PRO A 112 -1.63 -0.75 2.27
CA PRO A 112 -0.91 0.50 2.34
C PRO A 112 -1.63 1.60 1.55
N THR A 113 -1.65 2.80 2.12
CA THR A 113 -2.06 4.03 1.46
C THR A 113 -1.04 5.11 1.70
N LEU A 114 -0.60 5.75 0.63
CA LEU A 114 0.41 6.80 0.63
C LEU A 114 -0.23 8.15 0.27
N ILE A 115 -0.09 9.13 1.16
CA ILE A 115 -0.50 10.53 0.92
C ILE A 115 0.62 11.48 1.34
N PRO A 116 0.71 12.70 0.75
CA PRO A 116 1.56 13.73 1.31
C PRO A 116 1.03 14.18 2.68
N SER A 117 1.93 14.66 3.55
CA SER A 117 1.57 15.35 4.79
C SER A 117 0.72 16.60 4.50
N PRO A 118 -0.06 17.12 5.46
CA PRO A 118 -0.89 18.30 5.25
C PRO A 118 -0.14 19.55 4.77
N ASP A 119 1.15 19.67 5.12
CA ASP A 119 2.03 20.76 4.68
C ASP A 119 2.88 20.42 3.43
N GLY A 120 2.74 19.19 2.90
CA GLY A 120 3.42 18.73 1.69
C GLY A 120 4.93 18.48 1.84
N LYS A 121 5.47 18.49 3.07
CA LYS A 121 6.91 18.34 3.33
C LYS A 121 7.35 16.90 3.57
N ALA A 122 6.42 16.00 3.85
CA ALA A 122 6.68 14.59 4.10
C ALA A 122 5.63 13.71 3.43
N TRP A 123 5.91 12.42 3.42
CA TRP A 123 5.01 11.36 2.99
C TRP A 123 4.50 10.60 4.20
N TYR A 124 3.20 10.38 4.24
CA TYR A 124 2.51 9.58 5.23
C TYR A 124 2.05 8.28 4.58
N LEU A 125 2.57 7.18 5.09
CA LEU A 125 2.18 5.82 4.72
C LEU A 125 1.34 5.22 5.83
N TYR A 126 0.04 5.19 5.60
CA TYR A 126 -0.90 4.47 6.45
C TYR A 126 -0.99 3.02 6.02
N TYR A 127 -1.15 2.12 6.98
CA TYR A 127 -1.36 0.70 6.72
C TYR A 127 -2.23 0.09 7.81
N GLU A 128 -3.01 -0.90 7.46
CA GLU A 128 -3.88 -1.60 8.37
C GLU A 128 -3.08 -2.66 9.17
N GLN A 129 -3.46 -2.90 10.42
CA GLN A 129 -2.95 -4.00 11.24
C GLN A 129 -3.73 -5.29 10.98
N TYR A 130 -3.01 -6.37 10.68
CA TYR A 130 -3.55 -7.71 10.45
C TYR A 130 -2.77 -8.77 11.22
N PRO A 131 -3.37 -9.62 12.08
CA PRO A 131 -4.78 -9.60 12.46
C PRO A 131 -5.09 -8.42 13.39
N GLY A 132 -6.30 -7.86 13.26
CA GLY A 132 -6.75 -6.73 14.07
C GLY A 132 -7.60 -5.74 13.27
N VAL A 133 -8.01 -4.67 13.94
CA VAL A 133 -8.63 -3.49 13.32
C VAL A 133 -7.96 -2.26 13.94
N ALA A 134 -6.82 -1.89 13.39
CA ALA A 134 -6.10 -0.67 13.72
C ALA A 134 -5.33 -0.20 12.50
N TYR A 135 -4.90 1.06 12.52
CA TYR A 135 -4.04 1.61 11.49
C TYR A 135 -2.72 2.02 12.14
N GLY A 136 -1.62 1.77 11.43
CA GLY A 136 -0.31 2.35 11.71
C GLY A 136 0.03 3.48 10.75
N LEU A 137 1.05 4.26 11.11
CA LEU A 137 1.59 5.33 10.29
C LEU A 137 3.11 5.27 10.29
N SER A 138 3.71 5.16 9.10
CA SER A 138 5.12 5.47 8.86
C SER A 138 5.25 6.78 8.08
N VAL A 139 6.31 7.54 8.34
CA VAL A 139 6.57 8.80 7.65
C VAL A 139 8.01 8.89 7.16
N ALA A 140 8.21 9.63 6.07
CA ALA A 140 9.52 9.95 5.51
C ALA A 140 9.46 11.28 4.74
N GLU A 141 10.57 12.03 4.68
CA GLU A 141 10.65 13.24 3.85
C GLU A 141 10.66 12.91 2.35
N SER A 142 11.25 11.77 1.99
CA SER A 142 11.32 11.25 0.62
C SER A 142 10.84 9.81 0.56
N LEU A 143 10.40 9.35 -0.62
CA LEU A 143 10.04 7.94 -0.80
C LEU A 143 11.25 6.99 -0.73
N ASP A 144 12.46 7.51 -0.93
CA ASP A 144 13.71 6.78 -0.71
C ASP A 144 14.05 6.64 0.79
N GLY A 145 13.25 7.26 1.67
CA GLY A 145 13.41 7.23 3.11
C GLY A 145 14.36 8.32 3.64
N PRO A 146 14.91 8.15 4.86
CA PRO A 146 14.60 7.06 5.78
C PRO A 146 13.13 7.08 6.24
N TRP A 147 12.57 5.90 6.49
CA TRP A 147 11.21 5.74 7.02
C TRP A 147 11.24 5.48 8.52
N PHE A 148 10.35 6.12 9.28
CA PHE A 148 10.17 5.82 10.70
C PHE A 148 8.68 5.78 11.07
N GLN A 149 8.34 5.03 12.12
CA GLN A 149 6.95 4.84 12.57
C GLN A 149 6.63 5.72 13.79
N PRO A 150 5.98 6.89 13.63
CA PRO A 150 5.61 7.73 14.77
C PRO A 150 4.36 7.28 15.53
N ALA A 151 3.47 6.47 14.92
CA ALA A 151 2.14 6.21 15.49
C ALA A 151 1.50 4.89 15.02
N GLY A 152 0.48 4.44 15.75
CA GLY A 152 -0.40 3.31 15.43
C GLY A 152 0.19 1.93 15.62
N ASN A 153 1.24 1.83 16.43
CA ASN A 153 1.79 0.56 16.92
C ASN A 153 2.16 0.65 18.41
N GLN A 154 1.64 1.67 19.08
CA GLN A 154 1.89 1.96 20.47
C GLN A 154 0.53 2.18 21.17
N ARG A 155 0.51 3.13 22.10
CA ARG A 155 -0.66 3.55 22.85
C ARG A 155 -1.61 4.37 21.97
N PRO A 156 -2.91 4.02 21.86
CA PRO A 156 -3.86 4.76 21.02
C PRO A 156 -3.97 6.25 21.34
N ASP A 157 -3.77 6.64 22.61
CA ASP A 157 -3.76 8.04 23.06
C ASP A 157 -2.56 8.85 22.55
N TRP A 158 -1.56 8.21 21.93
CA TRP A 158 -0.40 8.87 21.35
C TRP A 158 -0.56 9.12 19.84
N ASP A 159 -1.59 8.55 19.23
CA ASP A 159 -1.83 8.70 17.80
C ASP A 159 -2.24 10.14 17.46
N LYS A 160 -1.62 10.68 16.41
CA LYS A 160 -1.91 12.04 15.90
C LYS A 160 -3.00 12.04 14.82
N TYR A 161 -3.72 10.94 14.69
CA TYR A 161 -4.82 10.76 13.74
C TYR A 161 -5.91 9.89 14.35
N SER A 162 -7.09 9.92 13.74
CA SER A 162 -8.16 8.99 14.01
C SER A 162 -8.71 8.44 12.70
N VAL A 163 -9.16 7.20 12.74
CA VAL A 163 -9.86 6.53 11.65
C VAL A 163 -11.23 6.08 12.16
N THR A 164 -12.18 5.85 11.25
CA THR A 164 -13.47 5.32 11.66
C THR A 164 -13.31 3.90 12.21
N PRO A 165 -14.13 3.46 13.19
CA PRO A 165 -13.96 2.14 13.83
C PRO A 165 -14.06 0.94 12.86
N LYS A 166 -14.66 1.15 11.68
CA LYS A 166 -14.83 0.14 10.64
C LYS A 166 -13.91 0.38 9.43
N ALA A 167 -12.98 1.32 9.51
CA ALA A 167 -12.02 1.55 8.44
C ALA A 167 -11.21 0.27 8.21
N ARG A 168 -11.18 -0.17 6.96
CA ARG A 168 -10.40 -1.29 6.44
C ARG A 168 -9.78 -0.84 5.11
N HIS A 169 -9.12 -1.75 4.41
CA HIS A 169 -8.49 -1.50 3.10
C HIS A 169 -9.29 -0.52 2.22
N GLY A 170 -8.65 0.61 1.90
CA GLY A 170 -9.20 1.63 1.03
C GLY A 170 -8.12 2.59 0.52
N SER A 171 -8.54 3.79 0.14
CA SER A 171 -7.65 4.87 -0.29
C SER A 171 -7.91 6.12 0.53
N MET A 172 -6.85 6.89 0.79
CA MET A 172 -6.95 8.22 1.39
C MET A 172 -6.50 9.26 0.39
N ILE A 173 -7.12 10.44 0.45
CA ILE A 173 -6.71 11.62 -0.29
C ILE A 173 -6.66 12.82 0.65
N PRO A 174 -5.66 13.71 0.50
CA PRO A 174 -5.69 15.00 1.17
C PRO A 174 -6.87 15.83 0.65
N ILE A 175 -7.56 16.50 1.57
CA ILE A 175 -8.58 17.50 1.25
C ILE A 175 -8.26 18.80 1.97
N SER A 176 -8.56 19.92 1.33
CA SER A 176 -8.48 21.24 1.95
C SER A 176 -9.53 21.40 3.06
N ARG A 177 -9.30 22.34 3.98
CA ARG A 177 -10.32 22.74 4.98
C ARG A 177 -11.65 23.09 4.31
N LYS A 178 -11.62 23.86 3.22
CA LYS A 178 -12.82 24.24 2.44
C LYS A 178 -13.59 23.02 1.93
N GLN A 179 -12.89 22.01 1.40
CA GLN A 179 -13.53 20.76 0.95
C GLN A 179 -14.11 19.97 2.11
N TYR A 180 -13.38 19.89 3.24
CA TYR A 180 -13.88 19.25 4.45
C TYR A 180 -15.16 19.92 4.95
N ASP A 181 -15.19 21.24 5.05
CA ASP A 181 -16.35 21.99 5.51
C ASP A 181 -17.53 21.84 4.54
N ALA A 182 -17.28 21.80 3.23
CA ALA A 182 -18.31 21.54 2.23
C ALA A 182 -18.89 20.12 2.32
N ILE A 183 -18.04 19.10 2.53
CA ILE A 183 -18.48 17.72 2.78
C ILE A 183 -19.30 17.69 4.07
N ARG A 184 -18.80 18.29 5.15
CA ARG A 184 -19.54 18.35 6.42
C ARG A 184 -20.89 19.03 6.27
N ALA A 185 -20.98 20.14 5.55
CA ALA A 185 -22.24 20.84 5.33
C ALA A 185 -23.22 19.99 4.51
N GLY A 186 -22.75 19.37 3.41
CA GLY A 186 -23.58 18.54 2.54
C GLY A 186 -24.00 17.20 3.15
N PHE A 187 -23.23 16.68 4.11
CA PHE A 187 -23.52 15.45 4.86
C PHE A 187 -23.84 15.74 6.34
N SER A 188 -24.20 16.99 6.68
CA SER A 188 -24.76 17.31 7.99
C SER A 188 -25.96 16.42 8.17
N LEU A 189 -25.80 15.41 9.02
CA LEU A 189 -26.82 14.40 9.27
C LEU A 189 -28.12 15.11 9.57
N GLN A 190 -29.16 14.79 8.79
CA GLN A 190 -30.50 14.67 9.33
C GLN A 190 -30.37 13.80 10.57
N THR A 191 -30.24 14.44 11.73
CA THR A 191 -30.49 13.77 13.01
C THR A 191 -31.98 13.56 13.05
N THR A 192 -32.45 12.47 12.44
CA THR A 192 -33.79 11.97 12.74
C THR A 192 -33.80 11.66 14.24
N PRO A 193 -34.79 12.18 15.00
CA PRO A 193 -34.93 11.93 16.43
C PRO A 193 -34.88 10.44 16.80
#